data_AF-A0A1W9RG08-F1
#
_entry.id   AF-A0A1W9RG08-F1
#
_cell.length_a   1.000
_cell.length_b   1.000
_cell.length_c   1.000
_cell.angle_alpha   90.00
_cell.angle_beta   90.00
_cell.angle_gamma   90.00
#
_symmetry.space_group_name_H-M   'P 1'
#
loop_
_entity.id
_entity.type
_entity.pdbx_description
1 polymer ?
#
loop_
_entity_poly.entity_id
_entity_poly.type
_entity_poly.pdbx_seq_one_letter_code
_entity_poly.pdbx_strand_id
1 'polypeptide(L)' 'MDAAVKEIRLHSDNEIFRNEQVTSVYFGGGTPSLLERPQIANLLEAIRASFSISADCEISLEANPESLSLEKLVFLKSIG' A
#
# COMPACT_ATOMS: atom_id res chain seq x y z
N MET A 1 -0.03 -13.08 1.10
CA MET A 1 -0.22 -11.80 1.82
C MET A 1 0.77 -11.70 2.97
N ASP A 2 0.81 -12.69 3.85
CA ASP A 2 1.71 -12.72 5.03
C ASP A 2 3.19 -12.51 4.69
N ALA A 3 3.67 -13.06 3.57
CA ALA A 3 5.05 -12.87 3.13
C ALA A 3 5.39 -11.40 2.84
N ALA A 4 4.51 -10.67 2.12
CA ALA A 4 4.73 -9.26 1.80
C ALA A 4 4.70 -8.38 3.05
N VAL A 5 3.76 -8.63 3.97
CA VAL A 5 3.70 -7.92 5.26
C VAL A 5 4.95 -8.19 6.10
N LYS A 6 5.46 -9.43 6.10
CA LYS A 6 6.70 -9.78 6.79
C LYS A 6 7.91 -9.05 6.19
N GLU A 7 7.97 -8.95 4.87
CA GLU A 7 9.05 -8.25 4.17
C GLU A 7 9.05 -6.74 4.46
N ILE A 8 7.86 -6.10 4.42
CA ILE A 8 7.68 -4.70 4.83
C ILE A 8 8.30 -4.44 6.21
N ARG A 9 7.96 -5.27 7.20
CA ARG A 9 8.45 -5.15 8.56
C ARG A 9 9.96 -5.40 8.68
N LEU A 10 10.48 -6.36 7.92
CA LEU A 10 11.91 -6.66 7.91
C LEU A 10 12.72 -5.47 7.38
N HIS A 11 12.21 -4.78 6.36
CA HIS A 11 12.93 -3.70 5.70
C HIS A 11 12.77 -2.35 6.40
N SER A 12 11.68 -2.13 7.14
CA SER A 12 11.47 -0.89 7.89
C SER A 12 12.52 -0.64 8.98
N ASP A 13 13.16 -1.70 9.48
CA ASP A 13 14.21 -1.58 10.51
C ASP A 13 15.55 -1.07 9.95
N ASN A 14 15.68 -0.94 8.63
CA ASN A 14 16.90 -0.45 8.00
C ASN A 14 17.13 1.04 8.33
N GLU A 15 18.36 1.39 8.72
CA GLU A 15 18.76 2.75 9.10
C GLU A 15 18.42 3.80 8.03
N ILE A 16 18.39 3.40 6.75
CA ILE A 16 18.04 4.28 5.62
C ILE A 16 16.64 4.89 5.78
N PHE A 17 15.71 4.21 6.44
CA PHE A 17 14.32 4.67 6.59
C PHE A 17 14.05 5.42 7.91
N ARG A 18 14.96 5.39 8.89
CA ARG A 18 14.69 5.93 10.24
C ARG A 18 14.50 7.44 10.29
N ASN A 19 15.16 8.18 9.41
CA ASN A 19 15.12 9.65 9.37
C ASN A 19 14.46 10.19 8.10
N GLU A 20 13.85 9.32 7.29
CA GLU A 20 13.20 9.68 6.03
C GLU A 20 11.68 9.59 6.17
N GLN A 21 10.97 10.41 5.40
CA GLN A 21 9.53 10.28 5.25
C GLN A 21 9.18 9.71 3.88
N VAL A 22 8.30 8.72 3.86
CA VAL A 22 7.74 8.17 2.63
C VAL A 22 6.71 9.17 2.10
N THR A 23 6.96 9.65 0.89
CA THR A 23 6.08 10.60 0.18
C THR A 23 5.27 9.96 -0.94
N SER A 24 5.56 8.71 -1.31
CA SER A 24 4.81 7.99 -2.33
C SER A 24 4.82 6.48 -2.05
N VAL A 25 3.66 5.85 -2.20
CA VAL A 25 3.45 4.41 -2.16
C VAL A 25 2.81 3.97 -3.46
N TYR A 26 3.51 3.13 -4.21
CA TYR A 26 3.05 2.60 -5.49
C TYR A 26 2.85 1.08 -5.41
N PHE A 27 1.63 0.62 -5.65
CA PHE A 27 1.32 -0.79 -5.84
C PHE A 27 1.33 -1.12 -7.33
N GLY A 28 2.43 -1.69 -7.82
CA GLY A 28 2.61 -2.09 -9.23
C GLY A 28 2.84 -3.58 -9.44
N GLY A 29 3.17 -3.95 -10.68
CA GLY A 29 3.62 -5.30 -11.05
C GLY A 29 2.61 -6.06 -11.92
N GLY A 30 1.96 -7.09 -11.35
CA GLY A 30 0.97 -7.89 -12.07
C GLY A 30 -0.35 -7.14 -12.29
N THR A 31 -1.37 -7.45 -11.49
CA THR A 31 -2.62 -6.68 -11.47
C THR A 31 -3.06 -6.47 -10.02
N PRO A 32 -2.49 -5.47 -9.32
CA PRO A 32 -2.80 -5.17 -7.91
C PRO A 32 -4.29 -4.96 -7.64
N SER A 33 -5.02 -4.46 -8.62
CA SER A 33 -6.48 -4.36 -8.56
C SER A 33 -7.23 -5.69 -8.48
N LEU A 34 -6.57 -6.86 -8.60
CA LEU A 34 -7.17 -8.16 -8.27
C LEU A 34 -7.13 -8.47 -6.77
N LEU A 35 -6.30 -7.77 -5.98
CA LEU A 35 -6.27 -7.97 -4.53
C LEU A 35 -7.62 -7.62 -3.91
N GLU A 36 -8.07 -8.44 -2.97
CA GLU A 36 -9.29 -8.20 -2.21
C GLU A 36 -9.13 -6.96 -1.33
N ARG A 37 -10.24 -6.28 -1.05
CA ARG A 37 -10.22 -5.05 -0.21
C ARG A 37 -9.44 -5.23 1.11
N PRO A 38 -9.64 -6.31 1.90
CA PRO A 38 -8.89 -6.52 3.13
C PRO A 38 -7.39 -6.72 2.91
N GLN A 39 -7.00 -7.25 1.74
CA GLN A 39 -5.59 -7.46 1.41
C GLN A 39 -4.88 -6.13 1.14
N ILE A 40 -5.51 -5.21 0.40
CA ILE A 40 -4.97 -3.88 0.14
C ILE A 40 -4.90 -3.07 1.45
N ALA A 41 -5.96 -3.12 2.26
CA ALA A 41 -5.98 -2.48 3.57
C ALA A 41 -4.82 -2.98 4.46
N ASN A 42 -4.64 -4.30 4.56
CA ASN A 42 -3.59 -4.89 5.39
C ASN A 42 -2.17 -4.49 4.92
N LEU A 43 -1.93 -4.42 3.60
CA LEU A 43 -0.66 -3.93 3.08
C LEU A 43 -0.42 -2.47 3.45
N LEU A 44 -1.42 -1.61 3.25
CA LEU A 44 -1.30 -0.19 3.53
C LEU A 44 -1.17 0.10 5.04
N GLU A 45 -1.88 -0.65 5.88
CA GLU A 45 -1.72 -0.61 7.33
C GLU A 45 -0.32 -1.05 7.76
N ALA A 46 0.20 -2.14 7.19
CA ALA A 46 1.56 -2.58 7.46
C ALA A 46 2.59 -1.49 7.09
N ILE A 47 2.43 -0.85 5.93
CA ILE A 47 3.30 0.25 5.49
C ILE A 47 3.21 1.44 6.46
N ARG A 48 1.99 1.88 6.81
CA ARG A 48 1.77 3.01 7.74
C ARG A 48 2.30 2.73 9.16
N ALA A 49 2.27 1.48 9.59
CA ALA A 49 2.80 1.08 10.90
C ALA A 49 4.32 0.92 10.91
N SER A 50 4.93 0.67 9.74
CA SER A 50 6.36 0.41 9.59
C SER A 50 7.18 1.65 9.22
N PHE A 51 6.62 2.60 8.47
CA PHE A 51 7.35 3.75 7.96
C PHE A 51 6.75 5.07 8.43
N SER A 52 7.60 6.10 8.56
CA SER A 52 7.13 7.47 8.70
C SER A 52 6.56 7.95 7.36
N ILE A 53 5.25 8.18 7.30
CA ILE A 53 4.54 8.55 6.06
C ILE A 53 4.20 10.05 6.13
N SER A 54 4.51 10.78 5.05
CA SER A 54 4.15 12.19 4.96
C SER A 54 2.62 12.37 4.91
N ALA A 55 2.12 13.49 5.44
CA ALA A 55 0.70 13.81 5.44
C ALA A 55 0.11 13.99 4.01
N ASP A 56 0.96 14.32 3.04
CA ASP A 56 0.64 14.49 1.62
C ASP A 56 1.13 13.32 0.76
N CYS A 57 1.41 12.16 1.36
CA CYS A 57 1.89 10.98 0.65
C CYS A 57 0.93 10.58 -0.47
N GLU A 58 1.44 10.47 -1.69
CA GLU A 58 0.70 9.90 -2.82
C GLU A 58 0.56 8.40 -2.62
N ILE A 59 -0.65 7.85 -2.81
CA ILE A 59 -0.88 6.40 -2.84
C ILE A 59 -1.51 6.08 -4.19
N SER A 60 -0.83 5.26 -4.99
CA SER A 60 -1.27 4.88 -6.33
C SER A 60 -1.19 3.36 -6.52
N LEU A 61 -2.09 2.82 -7.36
CA LEU A 61 -2.04 1.43 -7.78
C LEU A 61 -2.27 1.27 -9.27
N GLU A 62 -1.63 0.27 -9.86
CA GLU A 62 -2.00 -0.24 -11.19
C GLU A 62 -3.34 -0.97 -11.12
N ALA A 63 -4.21 -0.70 -12.09
CA ALA A 63 -5.50 -1.35 -12.17
C ALA A 63 -5.87 -1.79 -13.59
N ASN A 64 -6.39 -3.01 -13.71
CA ASN A 64 -7.10 -3.46 -14.90
C ASN A 64 -8.57 -3.00 -14.81
N PRO A 65 -9.13 -2.26 -15.79
CA PRO A 65 -10.51 -1.82 -15.80
C PRO A 65 -11.55 -2.94 -15.53
N GLU A 66 -11.30 -4.16 -16.00
CA GLU A 66 -12.22 -5.30 -15.82
C GLU A 66 -12.28 -5.81 -14.37
N SER A 67 -11.27 -5.48 -13.56
CA SER A 67 -11.18 -5.89 -12.14
C SER A 67 -11.72 -4.86 -11.16
N LEU A 68 -12.22 -3.73 -11.66
CA LEU A 68 -12.73 -2.63 -10.85
C LEU A 68 -14.25 -2.69 -10.77
N SER A 69 -14.76 -2.38 -9.57
CA SER A 69 -16.16 -2.08 -9.33
C SER A 69 -16.27 -0.71 -8.66
N LEU A 70 -17.47 -0.11 -8.69
CA LEU A 70 -17.70 1.17 -8.02
C LEU A 70 -17.41 1.06 -6.51
N GLU A 71 -17.81 -0.05 -5.89
CA GLU A 71 -17.54 -0.30 -4.47
C GLU A 71 -16.04 -0.40 -4.18
N LYS A 72 -15.27 -0.99 -5.10
CA LYS A 72 -13.82 -1.09 -4.98
C LYS A 72 -13.16 0.27 -5.11
N LEU A 73 -13.60 1.11 -6.05
CA LEU A 73 -13.11 2.48 -6.21
C LEU A 73 -13.41 3.35 -4.98
N VAL A 74 -14.63 3.28 -4.44
CA VAL A 74 -15.00 3.97 -3.21
C VAL A 74 -14.14 3.50 -2.03
N PHE A 75 -13.92 2.18 -1.93
CA PHE A 75 -13.03 1.62 -0.92
C PHE A 75 -11.59 2.14 -1.06
N LEU A 76 -11.01 2.11 -2.26
CA LEU A 76 -9.65 2.58 -2.52
C LEU A 76 -9.48 4.04 -2.09
N LYS A 77 -10.43 4.90 -2.48
CA LYS A 77 -10.47 6.32 -2.05
C LYS A 77 -10.59 6.50 -0.53
N SER A 78 -11.17 5.54 0.19
CA SER A 78 -11.37 5.65 1.63
C SER A 78 -10.13 5.30 2.47
N ILE A 79 -9.17 4.56 1.89
CA ILE A 79 -7.99 4.08 2.61
C ILE A 79 -6.71 4.87 2.28
N GLY A 80 -6.75 5.71 1.25
CA GLY A 80 -5.65 6.58 0.83
C GLY A 80 -6.19 7.75 0.03
#